data_AF-A0A0T7A3P3-F1
#
_entry.id   AF-A0A0T7A3P3-F1
#
_cell.length_a   1.000
_cell.length_b   1.000
_cell.length_c   1.000
_cell.angle_alpha   90.00
_cell.angle_beta   90.00
_cell.angle_gamma   90.00
#
_symmetry.space_group_name_H-M   'P 1'
#
loop_
_entity.id
_entity.type
_entity.pdbx_description
1 polymer ?
#
loop_
_entity_poly.entity_id
_entity_poly.type
_entity_poly.pdbx_seq_one_letter_code
_entity_poly.pdbx_strand_id
1 'polypeptide(L)'
;MQTQPALSVLGFHNLLYNASMVDRRTILLGMTAAVAALFAADAARAHNCTCRNRDGSKYELGQIACLRVDGNVYMARCEMNLNVSTWKKLRDGCPTAAGMSTPLSPTGQLVSF
;
A
#
# COMPACT_ATOMS: atom_id res chain seq x y z
N MET A 1 -37.47 -44.06 -42.89
CA MET A 1 -36.75 -44.60 -41.72
C MET A 1 -35.29 -44.21 -41.85
N GLN A 2 -34.86 -43.13 -41.19
CA GLN A 2 -33.44 -42.78 -41.07
C GLN A 2 -33.05 -42.89 -39.59
N THR A 3 -32.09 -43.78 -39.35
CA THR A 3 -31.55 -44.13 -38.04
C THR A 3 -30.44 -43.13 -37.69
N GLN A 4 -30.59 -42.40 -36.59
CA GLN A 4 -29.58 -41.46 -36.09
C GLN A 4 -28.45 -42.21 -35.36
N PRO A 5 -27.16 -41.95 -35.65
CA PRO A 5 -26.07 -42.46 -34.83
C PRO A 5 -25.91 -41.60 -33.57
N ALA A 6 -26.31 -42.20 -32.45
CA ALA A 6 -25.50 -42.32 -31.25
C ALA A 6 -24.53 -41.16 -30.92
N LEU A 7 -24.90 -40.45 -29.85
CA LEU A 7 -24.01 -40.17 -28.71
C LEU A 7 -23.02 -39.00 -28.85
N SER A 8 -23.57 -37.78 -28.77
CA SER A 8 -22.94 -36.59 -28.16
C SER A 8 -22.78 -36.71 -26.63
N VAL A 9 -22.82 -37.92 -26.07
CA VAL A 9 -22.94 -38.16 -24.63
C VAL A 9 -21.62 -37.94 -23.88
N LEU A 10 -20.46 -38.08 -24.53
CA LEU A 10 -19.16 -37.83 -23.89
C LEU A 10 -18.87 -36.34 -23.63
N GLY A 11 -19.50 -35.43 -24.39
CA GLY A 11 -19.35 -33.98 -24.22
C GLY A 11 -20.13 -33.43 -23.02
N PHE A 12 -21.35 -33.92 -22.80
CA PHE A 12 -22.16 -33.55 -21.64
C PHE A 12 -21.67 -34.18 -20.33
N HIS A 13 -21.10 -35.39 -20.38
CA HIS A 13 -20.47 -36.00 -19.21
C HIS A 13 -19.21 -35.25 -18.75
N ASN A 14 -18.37 -34.74 -19.66
CA ASN A 14 -17.21 -33.92 -19.28
C ASN A 14 -17.61 -32.59 -18.60
N LEU A 15 -18.68 -31.95 -19.07
CA LEU A 15 -19.18 -30.70 -18.48
C LEU A 15 -19.83 -30.91 -17.10
N LEU A 16 -20.53 -32.03 -16.88
CA LEU A 16 -21.15 -32.36 -15.60
C LEU A 16 -20.16 -32.99 -14.59
N TYR A 17 -19.12 -33.68 -15.07
CA TYR A 17 -18.02 -34.19 -14.23
C TYR A 17 -17.21 -33.05 -13.61
N ASN A 18 -16.97 -31.97 -14.38
CA ASN A 18 -16.37 -30.74 -13.86
C ASN A 18 -17.24 -30.03 -12.82
N ALA A 19 -18.56 -30.19 -12.87
CA ALA A 19 -19.50 -29.63 -11.89
C ALA A 19 -19.66 -30.49 -10.62
N SER A 20 -19.23 -31.76 -10.66
CA SER A 20 -19.41 -32.74 -9.57
C SER A 20 -18.15 -33.01 -8.74
N MET A 21 -16.99 -32.49 -9.15
CA MET A 21 -15.73 -32.62 -8.41
C MET A 21 -15.08 -31.28 -8.10
N VAL A 22 -15.75 -30.46 -7.29
CA VAL A 22 -14.98 -29.58 -6.41
C VAL A 22 -14.52 -30.45 -5.24
N ASP A 23 -13.45 -31.24 -5.48
CA ASP A 23 -12.85 -32.09 -4.45
C ASP A 23 -12.58 -31.24 -3.20
N ARG A 24 -12.70 -31.82 -2.00
CA ARG A 24 -12.55 -31.08 -0.74
C ARG A 24 -11.20 -30.34 -0.69
N ARG A 25 -10.16 -30.86 -1.34
CA ARG A 25 -8.87 -30.19 -1.53
C ARG A 25 -8.98 -28.98 -2.44
N THR A 26 -9.71 -29.07 -3.54
CA THR A 26 -9.97 -27.95 -4.46
C THR A 26 -10.78 -26.85 -3.79
N ILE A 27 -11.76 -27.19 -2.95
CA ILE A 27 -12.50 -26.22 -2.11
C ILE A 27 -11.55 -25.54 -1.12
N LEU A 28 -10.73 -26.32 -0.41
CA LEU A 28 -9.79 -25.78 0.58
C LEU A 28 -8.78 -24.83 -0.07
N LEU A 29 -8.21 -25.23 -1.21
CA LEU A 29 -7.26 -24.43 -1.99
C LEU A 29 -7.90 -23.17 -2.57
N GLY A 30 -9.14 -23.26 -3.04
CA GLY A 30 -9.90 -22.10 -3.50
C GLY A 30 -10.17 -21.10 -2.38
N MET A 31 -10.55 -21.58 -1.19
CA MET A 31 -10.80 -20.75 -0.02
C MET A 31 -9.52 -20.06 0.48
N THR A 32 -8.39 -20.76 0.55
CA THR A 32 -7.12 -20.13 0.98
C THR A 32 -6.65 -19.08 -0.03
N ALA A 33 -6.77 -19.35 -1.34
CA ALA A 33 -6.44 -18.38 -2.39
C ALA A 33 -7.34 -17.14 -2.34
N ALA A 34 -8.66 -17.32 -2.13
CA ALA A 34 -9.60 -16.21 -2.00
C ALA A 34 -9.26 -15.34 -0.77
N VAL A 35 -8.97 -15.96 0.37
CA VAL A 35 -8.55 -15.26 1.59
C VAL A 35 -7.24 -14.49 1.36
N ALA A 36 -6.24 -15.10 0.71
CA ALA A 36 -4.99 -14.43 0.39
C ALA A 36 -5.18 -13.22 -0.54
N ALA A 37 -6.07 -13.32 -1.53
CA ALA A 37 -6.39 -12.22 -2.43
C ALA A 37 -7.06 -11.04 -1.69
N LEU A 38 -7.91 -11.32 -0.70
CA LEU A 38 -8.54 -10.29 0.13
C LEU A 38 -7.49 -9.52 0.96
N PHE A 39 -6.52 -10.20 1.57
CA PHE A 39 -5.44 -9.55 2.31
C PHE A 39 -4.49 -8.75 1.41
N ALA A 40 -4.16 -9.27 0.22
CA ALA A 40 -3.32 -8.54 -0.73
C ALA A 40 -3.99 -7.22 -1.20
N ALA A 41 -5.31 -7.22 -1.35
CA ALA A 41 -6.07 -6.03 -1.73
C ALA A 41 -6.02 -4.93 -0.64
N ASP A 42 -6.07 -5.29 0.64
CA ASP A 42 -5.92 -4.35 1.76
C ASP A 42 -4.53 -3.69 1.78
N ALA A 43 -3.47 -4.50 1.67
CA ALA A 43 -2.10 -4.01 1.66
C ALA A 43 -1.86 -3.02 0.50
N ALA A 44 -2.41 -3.29 -0.69
CA ALA A 44 -2.33 -2.39 -1.83
C ALA A 44 -3.03 -1.04 -1.61
N ARG A 45 -4.08 -0.98 -0.78
CA ARG A 45 -4.74 0.30 -0.41
C ARG A 45 -3.89 1.10 0.58
N ALA A 46 -3.23 0.43 1.53
CA ALA A 46 -2.35 1.07 2.50
C ALA A 46 -1.16 1.80 1.84
N HIS A 47 -0.64 1.28 0.73
CA HIS A 47 0.46 1.88 -0.04
C HIS A 47 0.11 3.17 -0.79
N ASN A 48 -1.15 3.60 -0.83
CA ASN A 48 -1.54 4.83 -1.53
C ASN A 48 -1.92 5.98 -0.57
N CYS A 49 -1.81 5.75 0.74
CA CYS A 49 -2.20 6.73 1.75
C CYS A 49 -1.03 7.68 2.04
N THR A 50 -1.13 8.91 1.51
CA THR A 50 -0.13 9.96 1.69
C THR A 50 -0.80 11.22 2.23
N CYS A 51 -0.13 11.92 3.14
CA CYS A 51 -0.58 13.23 3.57
C CYS A 51 -0.14 14.29 2.56
N ARG A 52 -0.99 15.30 2.33
CA ARG A 52 -0.69 16.39 1.40
C ARG A 52 -0.57 17.71 2.14
N ASN A 53 0.45 18.49 1.81
CA ASN A 53 0.61 19.85 2.32
C ASN A 53 -0.07 20.86 1.39
N ARG A 54 -0.25 22.09 1.85
CA ARG A 54 -0.91 23.17 1.11
C ARG A 54 -0.20 23.53 -0.20
N ASP A 55 1.12 23.38 -0.26
CA ASP A 55 1.91 23.53 -1.49
C ASP A 55 1.74 22.37 -2.49
N GLY A 56 1.12 21.28 -2.05
CA GLY A 56 0.82 20.11 -2.86
C GLY A 56 1.85 18.99 -2.77
N SER A 57 2.94 19.15 -2.03
CA SER A 57 3.84 18.05 -1.68
C SER A 57 3.09 16.93 -0.96
N LYS A 58 3.49 15.69 -1.26
CA LYS A 58 2.97 14.46 -0.69
C LYS A 58 4.00 13.88 0.27
N TYR A 59 3.51 13.38 1.40
CA TYR A 59 4.32 12.80 2.46
C TYR A 59 3.80 11.41 2.80
N GLU A 60 4.73 10.48 2.94
CA GLU A 60 4.44 9.11 3.35
C GLU A 60 4.10 9.03 4.84
N LEU A 61 3.42 7.96 5.24
CA LEU A 61 3.15 7.66 6.64
C LEU A 61 4.45 7.64 7.45
N GLY A 62 4.44 8.29 8.62
CA GLY A 62 5.58 8.44 9.51
C GLY A 62 6.46 9.65 9.21
N GLN A 63 6.36 10.26 8.02
CA GLN A 63 7.15 11.45 7.70
C GLN A 63 6.71 12.66 8.51
N ILE A 64 7.68 13.52 8.84
CA ILE A 64 7.47 14.75 9.60
C ILE A 64 7.67 15.93 8.66
N ALA A 65 6.72 16.86 8.70
CA ALA A 65 6.75 18.07 7.91
C ALA A 65 6.36 19.29 8.75
N CYS A 66 6.79 20.45 8.25
CA CYS A 66 6.43 21.75 8.78
C CYS A 66 5.27 22.33 7.98
N LEU A 67 4.11 22.41 8.62
CA LEU A 67 2.89 22.86 7.98
C LEU A 67 2.64 24.33 8.29
N ARG A 68 2.15 25.07 7.28
CA ARG A 68 1.68 26.45 7.42
C ARG A 68 0.20 26.53 7.07
N VAL A 69 -0.65 26.68 8.08
CA VAL A 69 -2.12 26.73 7.93
C VAL A 69 -2.62 27.99 8.61
N ASP A 70 -3.35 28.83 7.86
CA ASP A 70 -3.94 30.08 8.36
C ASP A 70 -2.97 30.99 9.14
N GLY A 71 -1.72 31.10 8.65
CA GLY A 71 -0.67 31.91 9.27
C GLY A 71 0.05 31.24 10.45
N ASN A 72 -0.47 30.11 10.95
CA ASN A 72 0.16 29.33 12.01
C ASN A 72 1.15 28.32 11.42
N VAL A 73 2.30 28.17 12.09
CA VAL A 73 3.33 27.20 11.72
C VAL A 73 3.44 26.16 12.80
N TYR A 74 3.29 24.89 12.44
CA TYR A 74 3.45 23.78 13.38
C TYR A 74 4.10 22.57 12.71
N MET A 75 4.81 21.79 13.52
CA MET A 75 5.41 20.54 13.10
C MET A 75 4.40 19.42 13.28
N ALA A 76 4.19 18.63 12.23
CA ALA A 76 3.25 17.52 12.23
C ALA A 76 3.86 16.26 11.61
N ARG A 77 3.36 15.09 12.03
CA ARG A 77 3.67 13.80 11.43
C ARG A 77 2.48 13.32 10.61
N CYS A 78 2.74 12.77 9.44
CA CYS A 78 1.73 12.04 8.68
C CYS A 78 1.45 10.71 9.38
N GLU A 79 0.23 10.52 9.89
CA GLU A 79 -0.19 9.28 10.54
C GLU A 79 -1.47 8.75 9.88
N MET A 80 -1.72 7.45 10.05
CA MET A 80 -2.98 6.84 9.66
C MET A 80 -3.90 6.83 10.89
N ASN A 81 -5.06 7.46 10.78
CA ASN A 81 -6.09 7.41 11.82
C ASN A 81 -7.43 7.01 11.18
N LEU A 82 -8.12 6.00 11.71
CA LEU A 82 -9.39 5.49 11.16
C LEU A 82 -9.34 5.22 9.64
N ASN A 83 -8.25 4.60 9.16
CA ASN A 83 -8.04 4.28 7.74
C ASN A 83 -7.90 5.50 6.81
N VAL A 84 -7.69 6.71 7.35
CA VAL A 84 -7.37 7.91 6.58
C VAL A 84 -6.03 8.52 6.98
N SER A 85 -5.29 9.03 5.99
CA SER A 85 -4.05 9.78 6.21
C SER A 85 -4.38 11.14 6.83
N THR A 86 -3.84 11.42 8.02
CA THR A 86 -4.10 12.63 8.80
C THR A 86 -2.79 13.23 9.30
N TRP A 87 -2.75 14.57 9.36
CA TRP A 87 -1.65 15.30 10.01
C TRP A 87 -1.84 15.33 11.52
N LYS A 88 -0.94 14.70 12.27
CA LYS A 88 -0.89 14.81 13.73
C LYS A 88 0.12 15.85 14.15
N LYS A 89 -0.36 16.89 14.83
CA LYS A 89 0.49 17.94 15.39
C LYS A 89 1.42 17.35 16.46
N LEU A 90 2.72 17.62 16.34
CA LEU A 90 3.75 17.21 17.29
C LEU A 90 4.15 18.36 18.21
N ARG A 91 4.32 19.56 17.67
CA ARG A 91 4.66 20.78 18.42
C ARG A 91 4.32 22.03 17.63
N ASP A 92 4.20 23.14 18.35
CA ASP A 92 4.14 24.48 17.78
C ASP A 92 5.51 24.92 17.24
N GLY A 93 5.49 25.64 16.13
CA GLY A 93 6.70 26.07 15.44
C GLY A 93 7.46 24.93 14.77
N CYS A 94 8.53 25.30 14.07
CA CYS A 94 9.40 24.41 13.34
C CYS A 94 10.82 24.48 13.89
N PRO A 95 11.53 23.36 14.02
CA PRO A 95 12.91 23.39 14.46
C PRO A 95 13.75 24.14 13.42
N THR A 96 14.27 25.32 13.79
CA THR A 96 15.32 26.00 13.02
C THR A 96 16.60 25.21 13.22
N ALA A 97 17.36 24.97 12.15
CA ALA A 97 18.63 24.25 12.19
C ALA A 97 19.76 25.04 12.90
N ALA A 98 19.48 25.66 14.06
CA ALA A 98 20.44 26.43 14.87
C ALA A 98 21.27 25.55 15.82
N GLY A 99 21.35 24.24 15.55
CA GLY A 99 22.05 23.29 16.43
C GLY A 99 22.65 22.09 15.69
N MET A 100 22.61 22.06 14.36
CA MET A 100 23.52 21.18 13.62
C MET A 100 24.87 21.90 13.64
N SER A 101 25.60 21.75 14.74
CA SER A 101 27.04 21.97 14.72
C SER A 101 27.55 21.18 13.53
N THR A 102 27.89 21.90 12.46
CA THR A 102 28.70 21.39 11.36
C THR A 102 29.81 20.59 12.03
N PRO A 103 29.93 19.26 11.81
CA PRO A 103 31.16 18.62 12.17
C PRO A 103 32.23 19.38 11.40
N LEU A 104 33.08 20.12 12.12
CA LEU A 104 34.32 20.63 11.57
C LEU A 104 35.02 19.40 11.00
N SER A 105 34.94 19.23 9.69
CA SER A 105 35.64 18.18 8.97
C SER A 105 37.13 18.42 9.26
N PRO A 106 37.83 17.51 9.98
CA PRO A 106 39.25 17.67 10.23
C PRO A 106 39.99 17.16 9.00
N THR A 107 39.86 17.87 7.88
CA THR A 107 40.71 17.63 6.72
C THR A 107 40.63 18.82 5.79
N GLY A 108 41.34 19.88 6.16
CA GLY A 108 42.13 20.58 5.17
C GLY A 108 43.17 19.62 4.62
N GLN A 109 42.77 18.71 3.74
CA GLN A 109 43.68 18.02 2.84
C GLN A 109 43.43 18.60 1.45
N LEU A 110 44.15 19.69 1.22
CA LEU A 110 44.34 20.33 -0.07
C LEU A 110 44.88 19.27 -1.04
N VAL A 111 44.06 18.78 -1.94
CA VAL A 111 44.52 18.08 -3.14
C VAL A 111 44.65 19.11 -4.27
N SER A 112 45.87 19.58 -4.50
CA SER A 112 46.45 19.91 -5.83
C SER A 112 47.64 20.86 -5.69
N PHE A 113 48.87 20.35 -5.84
CA PHE A 113 49.98 20.90 -6.62
C PHE A 113 50.87 19.74 -7.06
#